data_AF-A0A352VVK2-F1
#
_entry.id   AF-A0A352VVK2-F1
#
_cell.length_a   1.000
_cell.length_b   1.000
_cell.length_c   1.000
_cell.angle_alpha   90.00
_cell.angle_beta   90.00
_cell.angle_gamma   90.00
#
_symmetry.space_group_name_H-M   'P 1'
#
loop_
_entity.id
_entity.type
_entity.pdbx_description
1 polymer ?
#
loop_
_entity_poly.entity_id
_entity_poly.type
_entity_poly.pdbx_seq_one_letter_code
_entity_poly.pdbx_strand_id
1 'polypeptide(L)'
;MKFPIVFFILLVNTALPTAFSLTGSWQYDLKVNYNQAINITVLKKNIEINIPIAQNYNDSAHRQEISNFKISLGSNPVKKEDTSDQFGNHFLRAVFQPGTYYTISFEISFNARISGETGITANETVFPFTRPPGVPEIYFSESPSVIFSNQALQKEAVYQTVKCRKAREALSALQYWVVHEIENFLPDEKLKTLPRTVSAAVYERRAGTIEEKYILLAAMLRAVGFPVRFAGGMRFEQIKSLKTAENQPSLIYAQTKDVNALWIEAHIAGSGWIPVSLDPPYLGFLPMHIRTSAASDPSLLINARCSQANIIREAMAQVNDEKFNLKTVKSSKADQYMLLPPLFLREPAGILLPFGTAAVLHPSPVPGINAALPFLDNFIIDAENGLYAQRVFLPEKTSIKKIKMRLYRLEKDIGKIRISIIPSLDSREPVFFSSETEIKKMNCLARFMWMDFFPAKNSAAAVLDAGEYWILPVISGGGQMHWAFTPGSWYYKKDDACRLSAVRPQYEILNGDFHFQIIPAGKQ
;
A
#
# COMPACT_ATOMS: atom_id res chain seq x y z
N MET A 1 -45.26 -48.83 -8.08
CA MET A 1 -45.13 -47.36 -8.03
C MET A 1 -43.66 -47.01 -8.16
N LYS A 2 -43.24 -46.37 -9.27
CA LYS A 2 -41.88 -45.87 -9.45
C LYS A 2 -41.88 -44.38 -9.08
N PHE A 3 -41.20 -44.02 -7.99
CA PHE A 3 -40.98 -42.61 -7.66
C PHE A 3 -39.91 -42.03 -8.61
N PRO A 4 -40.14 -40.87 -9.25
CA PRO A 4 -39.09 -40.20 -9.99
C PRO A 4 -38.15 -39.53 -8.98
N ILE A 5 -36.87 -39.88 -9.04
CA ILE A 5 -35.81 -39.15 -8.34
C ILE A 5 -35.67 -37.80 -9.06
N VAL A 6 -36.18 -36.74 -8.43
CA VAL A 6 -35.98 -35.36 -8.89
C VAL A 6 -34.61 -34.93 -8.39
N PHE A 7 -33.65 -34.81 -9.30
CA PHE A 7 -32.31 -34.29 -9.02
C PHE A 7 -32.42 -32.76 -8.87
N PHE A 8 -32.38 -32.26 -7.64
CA PHE A 8 -32.25 -30.83 -7.36
C PHE A 8 -30.83 -30.39 -7.72
N ILE A 9 -30.65 -29.79 -8.89
CA ILE A 9 -29.42 -29.08 -9.23
C ILE A 9 -29.43 -27.77 -8.43
N LEU A 10 -28.69 -27.76 -7.31
CA LEU A 10 -28.35 -26.54 -6.60
C LEU A 10 -27.51 -25.67 -7.54
N LEU A 11 -28.12 -24.61 -8.09
CA LEU A 11 -27.44 -23.53 -8.79
C LEU A 11 -26.59 -22.76 -7.79
N VAL A 12 -25.34 -23.21 -7.59
CA VAL A 12 -24.34 -22.44 -6.85
C VAL A 12 -23.91 -21.27 -7.72
N ASN A 13 -24.28 -20.07 -7.30
CA ASN A 13 -23.91 -18.83 -7.96
C ASN A 13 -22.42 -18.57 -7.69
N THR A 14 -21.53 -18.95 -8.61
CA THR A 14 -20.09 -18.73 -8.50
C THR A 14 -19.68 -17.46 -9.27
N ALA A 15 -19.92 -16.27 -8.72
CA ALA A 15 -19.24 -15.09 -9.28
C ALA A 15 -17.74 -15.18 -8.94
N LEU A 16 -16.91 -15.19 -9.98
CA LEU A 16 -15.48 -15.03 -9.79
C LEU A 16 -15.21 -13.62 -9.22
N PRO A 17 -14.23 -13.45 -8.32
CA PRO A 17 -13.83 -12.13 -7.87
C PRO A 17 -13.45 -11.30 -9.10
N THR A 18 -14.09 -10.13 -9.24
CA THR A 18 -13.91 -9.27 -10.40
C THR A 18 -12.76 -8.31 -10.11
N ALA A 19 -11.64 -8.46 -10.81
CA ALA A 19 -10.55 -7.50 -10.75
C ALA A 19 -10.84 -6.30 -11.67
N PHE A 20 -10.60 -5.10 -11.18
CA PHE A 20 -10.76 -3.86 -11.94
C PHE A 20 -9.40 -3.25 -12.20
N SER A 21 -9.09 -2.94 -13.45
CA SER A 21 -7.90 -2.16 -13.78
C SER A 21 -8.29 -0.72 -14.14
N LEU A 22 -7.56 0.25 -13.59
CA LEU A 22 -7.58 1.63 -14.05
C LEU A 22 -6.64 1.80 -15.25
N THR A 23 -7.16 2.38 -16.32
CA THR A 23 -6.40 2.75 -17.51
C THR A 23 -6.73 4.18 -17.92
N GLY A 24 -5.83 4.84 -18.64
CA GLY A 24 -6.03 6.22 -19.10
C GLY A 24 -5.05 7.20 -18.48
N SER A 25 -5.25 8.50 -18.71
CA SER A 25 -4.29 9.53 -18.38
C SER A 25 -4.68 10.33 -17.14
N TRP A 26 -3.65 10.86 -16.47
CA TRP A 26 -3.80 11.77 -15.35
C TRP A 26 -2.76 12.88 -15.40
N GLN A 27 -3.10 14.04 -14.85
CA GLN A 27 -2.22 15.19 -14.71
C GLN A 27 -2.58 16.00 -13.45
N TYR A 28 -1.55 16.54 -12.81
CA TYR A 28 -1.65 17.60 -11.82
C TYR A 28 -0.71 18.74 -12.14
N ASP A 29 -1.20 19.96 -11.95
CA ASP A 29 -0.40 21.16 -11.88
C ASP A 29 -0.35 21.63 -10.41
N LEU A 30 0.84 21.63 -9.83
CA LEU A 30 1.09 21.87 -8.42
C LEU A 30 1.94 23.12 -8.24
N LYS A 31 1.65 23.89 -7.19
CA LYS A 31 2.59 24.85 -6.60
C LYS A 31 3.10 24.30 -5.29
N VAL A 32 4.40 24.08 -5.20
CA VAL A 32 5.05 23.44 -4.05
C VAL A 32 5.84 24.48 -3.27
N ASN A 33 5.64 24.51 -1.96
CA ASN A 33 6.48 25.22 -1.00
C ASN A 33 6.96 24.22 0.05
N TYR A 34 8.27 24.12 0.23
CA TYR A 34 8.91 23.18 1.13
C TYR A 34 9.89 23.89 2.05
N ASN A 35 9.66 23.78 3.34
CA ASN A 35 10.50 24.33 4.39
C ASN A 35 11.16 23.19 5.16
N GLN A 36 12.48 23.26 5.31
CA GLN A 36 13.23 22.34 6.16
C GLN A 36 14.13 23.13 7.09
N ALA A 37 14.15 22.73 8.36
CA ALA A 37 15.07 23.22 9.38
C ALA A 37 15.88 22.04 9.95
N ILE A 38 17.20 22.18 9.95
CA ILE A 38 18.15 21.20 10.48
C ILE A 38 18.77 21.81 11.74
N ASN A 39 18.35 21.33 12.90
CA ASN A 39 18.85 21.76 14.20
C ASN A 39 20.06 20.91 14.60
N ILE A 40 21.18 21.58 14.86
CA ILE A 40 22.49 21.00 15.12
C ILE A 40 22.86 21.29 16.56
N THR A 41 23.14 20.24 17.34
CA THR A 41 23.31 20.39 18.78
C THR A 41 24.71 20.88 19.15
N VAL A 42 25.80 20.32 18.61
CA VAL A 42 27.20 20.82 18.71
C VAL A 42 28.06 20.15 17.64
N LEU A 43 28.93 20.87 16.93
CA LEU A 43 29.86 20.26 15.96
C LEU A 43 31.29 20.78 16.05
N LYS A 44 32.24 19.86 15.87
CA LYS A 44 33.70 20.11 15.79
C LYS A 44 34.24 20.14 14.34
N LYS A 45 33.38 19.97 13.32
CA LYS A 45 33.76 19.85 11.90
C LYS A 45 32.78 20.61 11.00
N ASN A 46 33.23 20.90 9.77
CA ASN A 46 32.39 21.50 8.73
C ASN A 46 31.16 20.61 8.48
N ILE A 47 30.04 21.26 8.24
CA ILE A 47 28.77 20.61 7.93
C ILE A 47 28.56 20.71 6.43
N GLU A 48 28.33 19.59 5.78
CA GLU A 48 27.91 19.56 4.39
C GLU A 48 26.46 19.12 4.32
N ILE A 49 25.64 19.90 3.60
CA ILE A 49 24.24 19.59 3.34
C ILE A 49 24.04 19.58 1.83
N ASN A 50 23.54 18.45 1.33
CA ASN A 50 23.15 18.28 -0.06
C ASN A 50 21.64 18.45 -0.17
N ILE A 51 21.21 19.59 -0.73
CA ILE A 51 19.80 19.94 -0.88
C ILE A 51 19.37 19.53 -2.29
N PRO A 52 18.50 18.52 -2.45
CA PRO A 52 18.15 18.01 -3.77
C PRO A 52 17.35 19.05 -4.56
N ILE A 53 17.64 19.15 -5.85
CA ILE A 53 16.94 20.03 -6.80
C ILE A 53 15.99 19.15 -7.62
N ALA A 54 14.70 19.47 -7.60
CA ALA A 54 13.71 18.74 -8.39
C ALA A 54 13.96 18.98 -9.88
N GLN A 55 13.90 17.92 -10.69
CA GLN A 55 14.24 17.98 -12.10
C GLN A 55 13.13 17.46 -13.01
N ASN A 56 13.22 17.82 -14.29
CA ASN A 56 12.35 17.29 -15.32
C ASN A 56 12.74 15.84 -15.61
N TYR A 57 11.75 15.00 -15.85
CA TYR A 57 11.96 13.71 -16.49
C TYR A 57 10.70 13.28 -17.23
N ASN A 58 10.89 12.40 -18.22
CA ASN A 58 9.84 12.00 -19.14
C ASN A 58 9.97 10.50 -19.39
N ASP A 59 9.35 9.70 -18.52
CA ASP A 59 9.11 8.29 -18.73
C ASP A 59 7.67 8.10 -19.24
N SER A 60 7.39 7.05 -20.01
CA SER A 60 6.05 6.88 -20.61
C SER A 60 4.96 6.67 -19.55
N ALA A 61 5.32 6.08 -18.40
CA ALA A 61 4.40 5.89 -17.28
C ALA A 61 4.29 7.14 -16.38
N HIS A 62 5.30 8.00 -16.37
CA HIS A 62 5.36 9.15 -15.48
C HIS A 62 6.26 10.27 -16.03
N ARG A 63 5.70 11.47 -16.14
CA ARG A 63 6.38 12.69 -16.53
C ARG A 63 6.30 13.72 -15.41
N GLN A 64 7.41 14.39 -15.18
CA GLN A 64 7.53 15.51 -14.27
C GLN A 64 8.17 16.69 -15.00
N GLU A 65 7.53 17.84 -14.93
CA GLU A 65 8.04 19.12 -15.43
C GLU A 65 8.09 20.11 -14.26
N ILE A 66 9.26 20.65 -13.98
CA ILE A 66 9.54 21.60 -12.92
C ILE A 66 9.81 22.96 -13.56
N SER A 67 9.21 24.00 -13.00
CA SER A 67 9.44 25.38 -13.41
C SER A 67 9.51 26.31 -12.20
N ASN A 68 10.15 27.47 -12.38
CA ASN A 68 10.30 28.50 -11.35
C ASN A 68 10.91 27.99 -10.05
N PHE A 69 11.88 27.07 -10.14
CA PHE A 69 12.55 26.51 -8.97
C PHE A 69 13.42 27.54 -8.27
N LYS A 70 13.23 27.68 -6.96
CA LYS A 70 13.94 28.62 -6.09
C LYS A 70 14.33 27.94 -4.79
N ILE A 71 15.56 28.22 -4.33
CA ILE A 71 16.04 27.83 -2.99
C ILE A 71 16.51 29.08 -2.27
N SER A 72 15.95 29.33 -1.09
CA SER A 72 16.38 30.34 -0.13
C SER A 72 17.00 29.65 1.07
N LEU A 73 18.23 30.02 1.44
CA LEU A 73 18.87 29.52 2.66
C LEU A 73 18.68 30.58 3.75
N GLY A 74 18.21 30.16 4.93
CA GLY A 74 18.10 31.03 6.10
C GLY A 74 19.44 31.30 6.77
N SER A 75 20.49 30.58 6.39
CA SER A 75 21.87 30.75 6.85
C SER A 75 22.82 30.75 5.66
N ASN A 76 23.85 31.60 5.70
CA ASN A 76 24.82 31.71 4.62
C ASN A 76 25.91 30.64 4.74
N PRO A 77 25.98 29.66 3.83
CA PRO A 77 27.08 28.71 3.83
C PRO A 77 28.39 29.40 3.42
N VAL A 78 29.52 28.87 3.89
CA VAL A 78 30.86 29.32 3.46
C VAL A 78 31.21 28.84 2.05
N LYS A 79 30.55 27.79 1.58
CA LYS A 79 30.66 27.29 0.20
C LYS A 79 29.28 26.87 -0.29
N LYS A 80 28.91 27.29 -1.50
CA LYS A 80 27.65 26.95 -2.16
C LYS A 80 27.94 26.59 -3.61
N GLU A 81 27.63 25.35 -3.99
CA GLU A 81 27.91 24.82 -5.34
C GLU A 81 26.72 24.02 -5.85
N ASP A 82 26.33 24.25 -7.09
CA ASP A 82 25.41 23.38 -7.82
C ASP A 82 26.22 22.20 -8.39
N THR A 83 25.77 20.97 -8.14
CA THR A 83 26.50 19.77 -8.50
C THR A 83 25.55 18.65 -8.90
N SER A 84 26.09 17.68 -9.64
CA SER A 84 25.39 16.46 -9.99
C SER A 84 26.16 15.22 -9.52
N ASP A 85 25.47 14.11 -9.35
CA ASP A 85 26.10 12.80 -9.14
C ASP A 85 26.06 11.92 -10.39
N GLN A 86 26.65 10.72 -10.29
CA GLN A 86 26.67 9.72 -11.36
C GLN A 86 25.29 9.15 -11.73
N PHE A 87 24.27 9.37 -10.91
CA PHE A 87 22.89 8.93 -11.17
C PHE A 87 22.09 10.02 -11.90
N GLY A 88 22.71 11.16 -12.17
CA GLY A 88 22.07 12.32 -12.79
C GLY A 88 21.22 13.11 -11.81
N ASN A 89 21.37 12.93 -10.50
CA ASN A 89 20.70 13.79 -9.52
C ASN A 89 21.40 15.15 -9.49
N HIS A 90 20.63 16.24 -9.42
CA HIS A 90 21.17 17.57 -9.20
C HIS A 90 20.83 18.06 -7.80
N PHE A 91 21.80 18.71 -7.16
CA PHE A 91 21.65 19.19 -5.80
C PHE A 91 22.56 20.37 -5.50
N LEU A 92 22.10 21.19 -4.57
CA LEU A 92 22.90 22.27 -4.01
C LEU A 92 23.74 21.72 -2.85
N ARG A 93 25.06 21.73 -3.02
CA ARG A 93 26.02 21.44 -1.97
C ARG A 93 26.32 22.70 -1.18
N ALA A 94 25.89 22.73 0.08
CA ALA A 94 26.10 23.85 0.99
C ALA A 94 27.01 23.41 2.16
N VAL A 95 28.14 24.10 2.33
CA VAL A 95 29.11 23.84 3.41
C VAL A 95 29.06 24.95 4.44
N PHE A 96 28.93 24.58 5.72
CA PHE A 96 28.85 25.50 6.85
C PHE A 96 30.04 25.27 7.78
N GLN A 97 30.55 26.36 8.38
CA GLN A 97 31.61 26.28 9.37
C GLN A 97 31.10 25.73 10.71
N PRO A 98 31.95 25.05 11.49
CA PRO A 98 31.58 24.52 12.81
C PRO A 98 31.32 25.66 13.79
N GLY A 99 30.35 25.48 14.69
CA GLY A 99 30.07 26.43 15.78
C GLY A 99 29.37 27.73 15.38
N THR A 100 29.15 27.98 14.08
CA THR A 100 28.49 29.20 13.58
C THR A 100 26.97 29.11 13.58
N TYR A 101 26.41 27.90 13.43
CA TYR A 101 24.97 27.69 13.27
C TYR A 101 24.46 26.55 14.16
N TYR A 102 23.46 26.87 14.98
CA TYR A 102 22.67 25.88 15.74
C TYR A 102 21.45 25.39 14.95
N THR A 103 21.05 26.13 13.92
CA THR A 103 19.95 25.78 13.02
C THR A 103 20.31 26.22 11.61
N ILE A 104 20.21 25.30 10.65
CA ILE A 104 20.30 25.59 9.22
C ILE A 104 18.91 25.38 8.63
N SER A 105 18.29 26.45 8.15
CA SER A 105 16.99 26.38 7.48
C SER A 105 17.13 26.67 5.99
N PHE A 106 16.24 26.07 5.20
CA PHE A 106 16.08 26.40 3.81
C PHE A 106 14.62 26.23 3.37
N GLU A 107 14.25 27.07 2.41
CA GLU A 107 12.95 27.08 1.75
C GLU A 107 13.17 26.78 0.28
N ILE A 108 12.37 25.87 -0.26
CA ILE A 108 12.32 25.51 -1.66
C ILE A 108 10.93 25.81 -2.18
N SER A 109 10.82 26.53 -3.30
CA SER A 109 9.55 26.74 -3.99
C SER A 109 9.67 26.47 -5.48
N PHE A 110 8.66 25.85 -6.07
CA PHE A 110 8.60 25.56 -7.50
C PHE A 110 7.18 25.22 -7.94
N ASN A 111 6.95 25.29 -9.25
CA ASN A 111 5.77 24.71 -9.87
C ASN A 111 6.12 23.35 -10.45
N ALA A 112 5.24 22.37 -10.29
CA ALA A 112 5.40 21.04 -10.86
C ALA A 112 4.18 20.65 -11.66
N ARG A 113 4.37 20.22 -12.91
CA ARG A 113 3.39 19.45 -13.65
C ARG A 113 3.80 17.99 -13.62
N ILE A 114 2.98 17.17 -12.99
CA ILE A 114 3.14 15.71 -12.97
C ILE A 114 2.02 15.08 -13.78
N SER A 115 2.36 14.12 -14.62
CA SER A 115 1.39 13.45 -15.48
C SER A 115 1.82 12.03 -15.77
N GLY A 116 0.88 11.19 -16.16
CA GLY A 116 1.20 9.81 -16.51
C GLY A 116 0.06 9.12 -17.22
N GLU A 117 0.37 7.95 -17.74
CA GLU A 117 -0.57 7.06 -18.38
C GLU A 117 -0.62 5.73 -17.62
N THR A 118 -1.82 5.38 -17.16
CA THR A 118 -2.12 4.07 -16.59
C THR A 118 -2.50 3.11 -17.73
N GLY A 119 -1.91 1.91 -17.71
CA GLY A 119 -2.34 0.80 -18.57
C GLY A 119 -1.54 0.57 -19.85
N ILE A 120 -0.84 1.56 -20.41
CA ILE A 120 -0.61 1.60 -21.87
C ILE A 120 0.56 0.74 -22.40
N THR A 121 1.59 0.35 -21.63
CA THR A 121 2.73 -0.40 -22.22
C THR A 121 3.25 -1.59 -21.42
N ALA A 122 3.26 -1.56 -20.09
CA ALA A 122 3.83 -2.67 -19.29
C ALA A 122 3.03 -4.00 -19.37
N ASN A 123 1.83 -3.96 -19.97
CA ASN A 123 0.95 -5.12 -20.11
C ASN A 123 1.35 -6.09 -21.23
N GLU A 124 2.30 -5.72 -22.09
CA GLU A 124 2.65 -6.51 -23.28
C GLU A 124 4.07 -7.06 -23.25
N THR A 125 4.94 -6.51 -22.41
CA THR A 125 6.32 -7.01 -22.26
C THR A 125 6.30 -8.45 -21.72
N VAL A 126 6.80 -9.38 -22.52
CA VAL A 126 6.93 -10.81 -22.17
C VAL A 126 7.84 -10.98 -20.96
N PHE A 127 7.54 -11.94 -20.08
CA PHE A 127 8.39 -12.33 -18.96
C PHE A 127 8.66 -13.85 -19.00
N PRO A 128 9.89 -14.31 -18.68
CA PRO A 128 11.08 -13.50 -18.41
C PRO A 128 11.52 -12.70 -19.65
N PHE A 129 11.91 -11.43 -19.47
CA PHE A 129 12.37 -10.58 -20.58
C PHE A 129 13.90 -10.59 -20.70
N THR A 130 14.37 -10.34 -21.91
CA THR A 130 15.76 -9.97 -22.17
C THR A 130 16.05 -8.60 -21.56
N ARG A 131 17.23 -8.44 -20.95
CA ARG A 131 17.65 -7.15 -20.36
C ARG A 131 17.42 -5.99 -21.35
N PRO A 132 16.72 -4.93 -20.94
CA PRO A 132 16.46 -3.79 -21.81
C PRO A 132 17.78 -3.09 -22.19
N PRO A 133 17.98 -2.72 -23.47
CA PRO A 133 19.16 -1.99 -23.90
C PRO A 133 19.19 -0.59 -23.27
N GLY A 134 20.39 -0.06 -23.01
CA GLY A 134 20.59 1.31 -22.52
C GLY A 134 20.35 1.52 -21.03
N VAL A 135 19.96 0.50 -20.27
CA VAL A 135 19.88 0.59 -18.80
C VAL A 135 21.24 0.24 -18.18
N PRO A 136 21.83 1.13 -17.36
CA PRO A 136 23.13 0.86 -16.72
C PRO A 136 23.15 -0.39 -15.85
N GLU A 137 24.25 -1.15 -15.88
CA GLU A 137 24.43 -2.42 -15.14
C GLU A 137 24.26 -2.25 -13.61
N ILE A 138 24.53 -1.05 -13.09
CA ILE A 138 24.39 -0.72 -11.67
C ILE A 138 22.97 -0.91 -11.13
N TYR A 139 21.95 -0.89 -11.99
CA TYR A 139 20.54 -1.12 -11.61
C TYR A 139 20.11 -2.59 -11.65
N PHE A 140 20.94 -3.46 -12.23
CA PHE A 140 20.79 -4.91 -12.18
C PHE A 140 21.63 -5.54 -11.06
N SER A 141 22.71 -4.85 -10.68
CA SER A 141 23.72 -5.37 -9.77
C SER A 141 23.30 -5.32 -8.30
N GLU A 142 23.99 -6.11 -7.48
CA GLU A 142 23.91 -5.97 -6.03
C GLU A 142 24.49 -4.62 -5.57
N SER A 143 24.04 -4.19 -4.41
CA SER A 143 24.57 -3.03 -3.69
C SER A 143 24.67 -3.37 -2.19
N PRO A 144 25.32 -2.54 -1.36
CA PRO A 144 25.49 -2.82 0.06
C PRO A 144 24.18 -3.19 0.79
N SER A 145 23.06 -2.56 0.44
CA SER A 145 21.76 -2.88 1.01
C SER A 145 20.96 -3.92 0.21
N VAL A 146 21.20 -4.03 -1.10
CA VAL A 146 20.43 -4.90 -2.01
C VAL A 146 21.27 -6.11 -2.43
N ILE A 147 21.20 -7.17 -1.62
CA ILE A 147 21.85 -8.46 -1.85
C ILE A 147 20.79 -9.49 -2.25
N PHE A 148 20.93 -10.09 -3.43
CA PHE A 148 20.02 -11.09 -3.97
C PHE A 148 20.68 -12.42 -4.33
N SER A 149 22.00 -12.54 -4.13
CA SER A 149 22.79 -13.76 -4.20
C SER A 149 22.48 -14.76 -3.07
N ASN A 150 21.68 -14.35 -2.07
CA ASN A 150 21.11 -15.27 -1.09
C ASN A 150 20.20 -16.29 -1.80
N GLN A 151 20.57 -17.56 -1.73
CA GLN A 151 19.90 -18.63 -2.47
C GLN A 151 18.42 -18.79 -2.09
N ALA A 152 18.05 -18.55 -0.83
CA ALA A 152 16.67 -18.70 -0.37
C ALA A 152 15.78 -17.56 -0.92
N LEU A 153 16.27 -16.32 -0.88
CA LEU A 153 15.59 -15.16 -1.47
C LEU A 153 15.43 -15.34 -2.98
N GLN A 154 16.48 -15.77 -3.69
CA GLN A 154 16.42 -16.00 -5.13
C GLN A 154 15.41 -17.09 -5.50
N LYS A 155 15.41 -18.22 -4.77
CA LYS A 155 14.43 -19.30 -4.97
C LYS A 155 13.00 -18.80 -4.74
N GLU A 156 12.77 -17.99 -3.72
CA GLU A 156 11.46 -17.39 -3.47
C GLU A 156 11.04 -16.47 -4.63
N ALA A 157 11.92 -15.57 -5.06
CA ALA A 157 11.60 -14.64 -6.15
C ALA A 157 11.28 -15.37 -7.46
N VAL A 158 12.03 -16.44 -7.79
CA VAL A 158 11.74 -17.30 -8.94
C VAL A 158 10.41 -18.05 -8.76
N TYR A 159 10.16 -18.59 -7.56
CA TYR A 159 8.91 -19.31 -7.27
C TYR A 159 7.69 -18.42 -7.46
N GLN A 160 7.72 -17.19 -6.93
CA GLN A 160 6.63 -16.22 -7.05
C GLN A 160 6.36 -15.78 -8.50
N THR A 161 7.34 -15.94 -9.40
CA THR A 161 7.26 -15.45 -10.79
C THR A 161 7.18 -16.57 -11.83
N VAL A 162 7.18 -17.84 -11.43
CA VAL A 162 7.33 -19.00 -12.33
C VAL A 162 6.20 -19.16 -13.37
N LYS A 163 4.97 -18.75 -13.04
CA LYS A 163 3.82 -18.78 -14.00
C LYS A 163 3.56 -17.43 -14.65
N CYS A 164 4.32 -16.39 -14.33
CA CYS A 164 4.15 -15.08 -14.95
C CYS A 164 4.63 -15.13 -16.39
N ARG A 165 3.81 -14.62 -17.30
CA ARG A 165 4.12 -14.50 -18.74
C ARG A 165 4.41 -13.07 -19.14
N LYS A 166 4.08 -12.12 -18.28
CA LYS A 166 4.25 -10.68 -18.52
C LYS A 166 5.03 -10.01 -17.40
N ALA A 167 5.82 -9.00 -17.75
CA ALA A 167 6.66 -8.28 -16.79
C ALA A 167 5.81 -7.64 -15.67
N ARG A 168 4.63 -7.11 -16.00
CA ARG A 168 3.71 -6.57 -14.99
C ARG A 168 3.22 -7.64 -14.02
N GLU A 169 2.91 -8.84 -14.48
CA GLU A 169 2.46 -9.94 -13.61
C GLU A 169 3.53 -10.31 -12.58
N ALA A 170 4.79 -10.44 -13.03
CA ALA A 170 5.91 -10.75 -12.16
C ALA A 170 6.16 -9.63 -11.15
N LEU A 171 6.10 -8.37 -11.58
CA LEU A 171 6.22 -7.20 -10.71
C LEU A 171 5.10 -7.17 -9.64
N SER A 172 3.84 -7.40 -10.04
CA SER A 172 2.70 -7.49 -9.13
C SER A 172 2.84 -8.61 -8.12
N ALA A 173 3.30 -9.79 -8.56
CA ALA A 173 3.46 -10.96 -7.70
C ALA A 173 4.47 -10.72 -6.59
N LEU A 174 5.64 -10.20 -6.93
CA LEU A 174 6.68 -9.90 -5.95
C LEU A 174 6.26 -8.76 -4.99
N GLN A 175 5.66 -7.70 -5.53
CA GLN A 175 5.15 -6.60 -4.71
C GLN A 175 4.12 -7.08 -3.70
N TYR A 176 3.12 -7.82 -4.15
CA TYR A 176 2.08 -8.37 -3.29
C TYR A 176 2.66 -9.29 -2.22
N TRP A 177 3.54 -10.21 -2.61
CA TRP A 177 4.19 -11.11 -1.68
C TRP A 177 4.94 -10.34 -0.59
N VAL A 178 5.71 -9.30 -0.94
CA VAL A 178 6.40 -8.46 0.07
C VAL A 178 5.41 -7.77 1.00
N VAL A 179 4.30 -7.26 0.48
CA VAL A 179 3.32 -6.55 1.32
C VAL A 179 2.63 -7.50 2.30
N HIS A 180 2.31 -8.72 1.87
CA HIS A 180 1.49 -9.66 2.64
C HIS A 180 2.30 -10.62 3.52
N GLU A 181 3.51 -11.01 3.09
CA GLU A 181 4.33 -12.00 3.80
C GLU A 181 5.39 -11.37 4.72
N ILE A 182 5.66 -10.07 4.57
CA ILE A 182 6.64 -9.37 5.41
C ILE A 182 5.89 -8.52 6.42
N GLU A 183 6.01 -8.86 7.71
CA GLU A 183 5.33 -8.13 8.77
C GLU A 183 5.96 -6.74 9.00
N ASN A 184 5.16 -5.77 9.45
CA ASN A 184 5.71 -4.48 9.89
C ASN A 184 6.29 -4.64 11.31
N PHE A 185 7.57 -4.97 11.46
CA PHE A 185 8.21 -5.14 12.78
C PHE A 185 8.38 -3.80 13.53
N LEU A 186 8.32 -3.83 14.87
CA LEU A 186 9.12 -3.11 15.91
C LEU A 186 8.40 -3.41 17.25
N PRO A 187 9.07 -4.00 18.27
CA PRO A 187 10.08 -3.28 19.08
C PRO A 187 11.31 -4.12 19.54
N ASP A 188 12.14 -3.43 20.34
CA ASP A 188 13.58 -3.54 20.62
C ASP A 188 14.10 -4.73 21.44
N GLU A 189 15.43 -4.78 21.57
CA GLU A 189 16.35 -5.69 22.32
C GLU A 189 17.03 -6.82 21.53
N LYS A 190 16.31 -7.62 20.72
CA LYS A 190 16.97 -8.70 19.92
C LYS A 190 17.55 -8.23 18.57
N LEU A 191 17.29 -6.99 18.17
CA LEU A 191 17.73 -6.36 16.90
C LEU A 191 19.21 -5.92 16.89
N LYS A 192 20.00 -6.22 17.92
CA LYS A 192 21.40 -5.76 18.03
C LYS A 192 22.41 -6.62 17.26
N THR A 193 22.03 -7.80 16.78
CA THR A 193 23.00 -8.80 16.24
C THR A 193 22.93 -9.06 14.74
N LEU A 194 21.93 -8.54 14.02
CA LEU A 194 21.84 -8.65 12.56
C LEU A 194 22.04 -7.28 11.92
N PRO A 195 22.84 -7.15 10.84
CA PRO A 195 23.02 -5.87 10.16
C PRO A 195 21.67 -5.37 9.65
N ARG A 196 21.18 -4.30 10.28
CA ARG A 196 20.01 -3.54 9.81
C ARG A 196 20.35 -3.05 8.40
N THR A 197 19.39 -3.09 7.47
CA THR A 197 19.47 -2.58 6.08
C THR A 197 20.04 -3.49 4.97
N VAL A 198 20.06 -4.82 5.15
CA VAL A 198 20.37 -5.75 4.04
C VAL A 198 19.16 -6.62 3.69
N SER A 199 18.76 -6.66 2.42
CA SER A 199 17.62 -7.44 1.91
C SER A 199 17.56 -8.90 2.41
N ALA A 200 18.70 -9.59 2.46
CA ALA A 200 18.78 -10.98 2.96
C ALA A 200 18.31 -11.09 4.42
N ALA A 201 18.72 -10.15 5.29
CA ALA A 201 18.28 -10.11 6.68
C ALA A 201 16.78 -9.81 6.80
N VAL A 202 16.23 -8.95 5.93
CA VAL A 202 14.78 -8.67 5.86
C VAL A 202 13.99 -9.91 5.50
N TYR A 203 14.48 -10.66 4.50
CA TYR A 203 13.88 -11.91 4.08
C TYR A 203 13.88 -12.95 5.19
N GLU A 204 15.01 -13.18 5.86
CA GLU A 204 15.16 -14.17 6.93
C GLU A 204 14.26 -13.87 8.13
N ARG A 205 14.19 -12.61 8.55
CA ARG A 205 13.35 -12.21 9.69
C ARG A 205 11.86 -12.10 9.38
N ARG A 206 11.46 -12.17 8.10
CA ARG A 206 10.07 -12.04 7.62
C ARG A 206 9.35 -10.79 8.11
N ALA A 207 10.09 -9.72 8.36
CA ALA A 207 9.53 -8.50 8.89
C ALA A 207 10.41 -7.28 8.54
N GLY A 208 9.90 -6.05 8.65
CA GLY A 208 10.69 -4.84 8.43
C GLY A 208 9.94 -3.52 8.39
N THR A 209 10.70 -2.42 8.41
CA THR A 209 10.18 -1.09 8.08
C THR A 209 9.78 -1.02 6.61
N ILE A 210 9.07 0.05 6.23
CA ILE A 210 8.68 0.28 4.84
C ILE A 210 9.90 0.39 3.91
N GLU A 211 10.97 1.04 4.36
CA GLU A 211 12.24 1.16 3.64
C GLU A 211 12.90 -0.21 3.44
N GLU A 212 12.95 -1.02 4.50
CA GLU A 212 13.50 -2.37 4.43
C GLU A 212 12.68 -3.29 3.51
N LYS A 213 11.37 -3.08 3.42
CA LYS A 213 10.51 -3.77 2.45
C LYS A 213 10.79 -3.35 1.01
N TYR A 214 11.03 -2.07 0.74
CA TYR A 214 11.48 -1.62 -0.58
C TYR A 214 12.84 -2.21 -0.96
N ILE A 215 13.77 -2.31 0.01
CA ILE A 215 15.08 -2.97 -0.18
C ILE A 215 14.89 -4.44 -0.56
N LEU A 216 14.03 -5.17 0.15
CA LEU A 216 13.72 -6.57 -0.17
C LEU A 216 13.05 -6.71 -1.54
N LEU A 217 12.06 -5.87 -1.85
CA LEU A 217 11.38 -5.90 -3.14
C LEU A 217 12.36 -5.64 -4.29
N ALA A 218 13.25 -4.65 -4.14
CA ALA A 218 14.30 -4.38 -5.12
C ALA A 218 15.23 -5.58 -5.32
N ALA A 219 15.63 -6.26 -4.24
CA ALA A 219 16.46 -7.47 -4.33
C ALA A 219 15.74 -8.60 -5.08
N MET A 220 14.48 -8.89 -4.75
CA MET A 220 13.70 -9.93 -5.43
C MET A 220 13.48 -9.60 -6.90
N LEU A 221 13.22 -8.34 -7.25
CA LEU A 221 13.06 -7.89 -8.62
C LEU A 221 14.36 -8.02 -9.43
N ARG A 222 15.50 -7.60 -8.87
CA ARG A 222 16.82 -7.79 -9.51
C ARG A 222 17.16 -9.27 -9.66
N ALA A 223 16.79 -10.12 -8.69
CA ALA A 223 17.01 -11.57 -8.75
C ALA A 223 16.34 -12.23 -9.95
N VAL A 224 15.21 -11.69 -10.42
CA VAL A 224 14.47 -12.20 -11.59
C VAL A 224 14.67 -11.34 -12.85
N GLY A 225 15.67 -10.46 -12.84
CA GLY A 225 16.16 -9.75 -14.03
C GLY A 225 15.59 -8.34 -14.25
N PHE A 226 14.80 -7.79 -13.33
CA PHE A 226 14.36 -6.40 -13.45
C PHE A 226 15.50 -5.42 -13.10
N PRO A 227 15.74 -4.40 -13.93
CA PRO A 227 16.47 -3.22 -13.48
C PRO A 227 15.63 -2.42 -12.50
N VAL A 228 16.21 -2.13 -11.33
CA VAL A 228 15.54 -1.40 -10.25
C VAL A 228 16.43 -0.30 -9.72
N ARG A 229 15.86 0.88 -9.49
CA ARG A 229 16.49 1.97 -8.75
C ARG A 229 15.59 2.41 -7.60
N PHE A 230 16.19 2.97 -6.57
CA PHE A 230 15.47 3.69 -5.53
C PHE A 230 15.21 5.11 -6.01
N ALA A 231 14.07 5.65 -5.62
CA ALA A 231 13.71 7.03 -5.87
C ALA A 231 13.31 7.68 -4.54
N GLY A 232 13.83 8.89 -4.34
CA GLY A 232 13.56 9.73 -3.18
C GLY A 232 12.86 11.01 -3.61
N GLY A 233 11.97 11.52 -2.75
CA GLY A 233 11.33 12.79 -3.01
C GLY A 233 10.18 13.10 -2.06
N MET A 234 9.22 13.83 -2.58
CA MET A 234 8.04 14.27 -1.83
C MET A 234 6.81 13.50 -2.30
N ARG A 235 5.97 13.14 -1.35
CA ARG A 235 4.66 12.54 -1.53
C ARG A 235 3.65 13.42 -0.83
N PHE A 236 2.64 13.87 -1.55
CA PHE A 236 1.60 14.74 -0.99
C PHE A 236 0.37 13.93 -0.60
N GLU A 237 -0.34 14.40 0.41
CA GLU A 237 -1.60 13.79 0.79
C GLU A 237 -2.65 14.03 -0.27
N GLN A 238 -3.42 12.99 -0.56
CA GLN A 238 -4.54 13.07 -1.48
C GLN A 238 -5.61 12.07 -1.09
N ILE A 239 -6.86 12.51 -1.06
CA ILE A 239 -8.02 11.63 -1.05
C ILE A 239 -8.83 11.92 -2.31
N LYS A 240 -9.03 10.92 -3.16
CA LYS A 240 -9.72 11.10 -4.43
C LYS A 240 -10.73 9.99 -4.67
N SER A 241 -11.96 10.40 -4.98
CA SER A 241 -13.01 9.51 -5.44
C SER A 241 -13.02 9.49 -6.97
N LEU A 242 -12.61 8.39 -7.58
CA LEU A 242 -12.62 8.16 -9.00
C LEU A 242 -13.95 7.51 -9.39
N LYS A 243 -14.76 8.23 -10.18
CA LYS A 243 -15.98 7.64 -10.76
C LYS A 243 -15.57 6.58 -11.77
N THR A 244 -15.97 5.35 -11.51
CA THR A 244 -15.86 4.23 -12.46
C THR A 244 -16.99 4.32 -13.49
N ALA A 245 -16.98 3.48 -14.53
CA ALA A 245 -18.00 3.52 -15.61
C ALA A 245 -19.44 3.53 -15.05
N GLU A 246 -20.41 4.06 -15.83
CA GLU A 246 -21.80 4.23 -15.40
C GLU A 246 -22.33 3.00 -14.63
N ASN A 247 -22.76 3.23 -13.38
CA ASN A 247 -23.29 2.24 -12.41
C ASN A 247 -22.28 1.43 -11.58
N GLN A 248 -20.98 1.76 -11.59
CA GLN A 248 -19.99 1.17 -10.67
C GLN A 248 -19.67 2.08 -9.46
N PRO A 249 -19.27 1.51 -8.31
CA PRO A 249 -18.88 2.29 -7.14
C PRO A 249 -17.62 3.11 -7.41
N SER A 250 -17.58 4.33 -6.87
CA SER A 250 -16.41 5.21 -6.98
C SER A 250 -15.21 4.62 -6.22
N LEU A 251 -14.05 4.55 -6.85
CA LEU A 251 -12.82 4.12 -6.16
C LEU A 251 -12.29 5.30 -5.33
N ILE A 252 -12.25 5.17 -4.01
CA ILE A 252 -11.62 6.16 -3.14
C ILE A 252 -10.16 5.76 -2.93
N TYR A 253 -9.24 6.56 -3.44
CA TYR A 253 -7.82 6.46 -3.18
C TYR A 253 -7.42 7.43 -2.09
N ALA A 254 -6.65 6.99 -1.10
CA ALA A 254 -6.06 7.83 -0.07
C ALA A 254 -4.53 7.63 -0.04
N GLN A 255 -3.79 8.74 -0.11
CA GLN A 255 -2.34 8.80 -0.07
C GLN A 255 -1.94 9.62 1.15
N THR A 256 -0.99 9.13 1.94
CA THR A 256 -0.43 9.90 3.06
C THR A 256 0.67 10.84 2.58
N LYS A 257 0.76 12.00 3.24
CA LYS A 257 1.87 12.94 3.05
C LYS A 257 3.16 12.35 3.61
N ASP A 258 4.21 12.34 2.81
CA ASP A 258 5.57 12.04 3.24
C ASP A 258 6.57 12.90 2.46
N VAL A 259 7.21 13.82 3.15
CA VAL A 259 8.13 14.80 2.56
C VAL A 259 9.53 14.23 2.28
N ASN A 260 9.77 12.97 2.69
CA ASN A 260 10.98 12.19 2.40
C ASN A 260 10.61 10.79 1.89
N ALA A 261 9.56 10.72 1.09
CA ALA A 261 9.07 9.46 0.58
C ALA A 261 10.20 8.72 -0.15
N LEU A 262 10.26 7.42 0.14
CA LEU A 262 11.08 6.45 -0.55
C LEU A 262 10.15 5.52 -1.32
N TRP A 263 10.49 5.25 -2.57
CA TRP A 263 9.91 4.17 -3.36
C TRP A 263 10.97 3.57 -4.26
N ILE A 264 10.60 2.56 -5.04
CA ILE A 264 11.46 2.01 -6.08
C ILE A 264 10.84 2.28 -7.45
N GLU A 265 11.68 2.37 -8.45
CA GLU A 265 11.27 2.40 -9.85
C GLU A 265 11.83 1.16 -10.54
N ALA A 266 10.96 0.39 -11.19
CA ALA A 266 11.33 -0.77 -11.99
C ALA A 266 11.25 -0.39 -13.47
N HIS A 267 12.29 -0.68 -14.25
CA HIS A 267 12.26 -0.38 -15.67
C HIS A 267 11.75 -1.55 -16.50
N ILE A 268 10.74 -1.28 -17.34
CA ILE A 268 10.14 -2.25 -18.26
C ILE A 268 10.32 -1.76 -19.69
N ALA A 269 10.79 -2.64 -20.58
CA ALA A 269 10.97 -2.30 -21.99
C ALA A 269 9.65 -1.79 -22.62
N GLY A 270 9.71 -0.64 -23.29
CA GLY A 270 8.54 0.05 -23.84
C GLY A 270 7.84 0.99 -22.85
N SER A 271 8.00 0.80 -21.53
CA SER A 271 7.41 1.67 -20.51
C SER A 271 8.40 2.65 -19.87
N GLY A 272 9.69 2.35 -19.91
CA GLY A 272 10.69 3.10 -19.16
C GLY A 272 10.63 2.79 -17.67
N TRP A 273 11.01 3.75 -16.82
CA TRP A 273 10.96 3.61 -15.37
C TRP A 273 9.54 3.77 -14.85
N ILE A 274 9.04 2.77 -14.12
CA ILE A 274 7.69 2.77 -13.55
C ILE A 274 7.82 2.84 -12.02
N PRO A 275 7.15 3.79 -11.36
CA PRO A 275 7.11 3.85 -9.91
C PRO A 275 6.33 2.67 -9.32
N VAL A 276 6.90 2.06 -8.29
CA VAL A 276 6.33 0.93 -7.56
C VAL A 276 6.20 1.31 -6.09
N SER A 277 4.97 1.33 -5.59
CA SER A 277 4.66 1.66 -4.19
C SER A 277 4.26 0.42 -3.42
N LEU A 278 4.59 0.33 -2.14
CA LEU A 278 4.04 -0.69 -1.24
C LEU A 278 2.70 -0.27 -0.61
N ASP A 279 2.22 0.94 -0.91
CA ASP A 279 0.91 1.44 -0.47
C ASP A 279 -0.19 1.12 -1.50
N PRO A 280 -1.40 0.72 -1.07
CA PRO A 280 -2.53 0.54 -1.96
C PRO A 280 -2.94 1.82 -2.70
N PRO A 281 -3.46 1.73 -3.95
CA PRO A 281 -3.60 0.52 -4.75
C PRO A 281 -2.24 0.06 -5.28
N TYR A 282 -1.99 -1.25 -5.19
CA TYR A 282 -0.74 -1.83 -5.64
C TYR A 282 -0.57 -1.65 -7.16
N LEU A 283 0.58 -1.10 -7.54
CA LEU A 283 1.11 -0.86 -8.89
C LEU A 283 0.55 0.36 -9.64
N GLY A 284 1.48 1.22 -10.07
CA GLY A 284 1.28 2.13 -11.20
C GLY A 284 0.45 3.38 -10.96
N PHE A 285 0.05 3.68 -9.72
CA PHE A 285 -0.67 4.91 -9.41
C PHE A 285 -0.15 5.56 -8.12
N LEU A 286 0.92 6.34 -8.26
CA LEU A 286 1.34 7.35 -7.28
C LEU A 286 1.07 8.73 -7.90
N PRO A 287 -0.18 9.19 -7.99
CA PRO A 287 -0.54 10.39 -8.72
C PRO A 287 0.16 11.67 -8.20
N MET A 288 0.67 11.65 -6.97
CA MET A 288 1.15 12.85 -6.27
C MET A 288 2.54 12.66 -5.65
N HIS A 289 3.50 12.16 -6.43
CA HIS A 289 4.91 12.14 -6.04
C HIS A 289 5.75 13.08 -6.90
N ILE A 290 6.74 13.71 -6.28
CA ILE A 290 7.75 14.52 -6.96
C ILE A 290 9.09 13.90 -6.66
N ARG A 291 9.74 13.37 -7.69
CA ARG A 291 11.08 12.80 -7.58
C ARG A 291 12.11 13.91 -7.52
N THR A 292 13.01 13.82 -6.55
CA THR A 292 14.14 14.73 -6.41
C THR A 292 15.49 14.02 -6.45
N SER A 293 15.51 12.70 -6.20
CA SER A 293 16.71 11.88 -6.38
C SER A 293 16.38 10.44 -6.77
N ALA A 294 17.34 9.77 -7.41
CA ALA A 294 17.31 8.35 -7.71
C ALA A 294 18.71 7.74 -7.56
N ALA A 295 18.79 6.48 -7.12
CA ALA A 295 20.07 5.81 -6.92
C ALA A 295 19.95 4.28 -7.02
N SER A 296 21.07 3.59 -7.19
CA SER A 296 21.10 2.12 -7.16
C SER A 296 20.93 1.53 -5.76
N ASP A 297 21.18 2.32 -4.71
CA ASP A 297 21.09 1.92 -3.31
C ASP A 297 20.43 3.06 -2.50
N PRO A 298 19.56 2.78 -1.51
CA PRO A 298 18.89 3.82 -0.74
C PRO A 298 19.86 4.71 0.05
N SER A 299 21.04 4.19 0.44
CA SER A 299 22.06 4.98 1.15
C SER A 299 22.68 6.08 0.29
N LEU A 300 22.53 6.00 -1.03
CA LEU A 300 23.06 6.95 -2.00
C LEU A 300 22.04 8.00 -2.43
N LEU A 301 20.80 7.92 -1.94
CA LEU A 301 19.79 8.93 -2.26
C LEU A 301 20.16 10.28 -1.64
N ILE A 302 20.10 11.32 -2.47
CA ILE A 302 20.23 12.70 -1.98
C ILE A 302 18.95 13.05 -1.22
N ASN A 303 19.09 13.13 0.10
CA ASN A 303 18.12 13.70 1.01
C ASN A 303 18.91 14.65 1.92
N ALA A 304 18.44 15.88 2.12
CA ALA A 304 19.13 16.85 2.97
C ALA A 304 19.14 16.33 4.42
N ARG A 305 20.15 15.53 4.77
CA ARG A 305 20.30 14.84 6.05
C ARG A 305 21.67 15.18 6.63
N CYS A 306 21.70 15.30 7.94
CA CYS A 306 22.92 15.35 8.74
C CYS A 306 22.73 14.35 9.87
N SER A 307 23.64 13.37 9.99
CA SER A 307 23.51 12.25 10.94
C SER A 307 23.52 12.66 12.41
N GLN A 308 23.91 13.91 12.70
CA GLN A 308 24.04 14.48 14.04
C GLN A 308 23.02 15.60 14.32
N ALA A 309 21.93 15.66 13.54
CA ALA A 309 20.96 16.74 13.60
C ALA A 309 19.52 16.25 13.78
N ASN A 310 18.76 17.02 14.56
CA ASN A 310 17.31 16.91 14.57
C ASN A 310 16.75 17.67 13.37
N ILE A 311 15.92 17.03 12.57
CA ILE A 311 15.43 17.62 11.32
C ILE A 311 13.91 17.81 11.40
N ILE A 312 13.48 19.06 11.23
CA ILE A 312 12.07 19.46 11.13
C ILE A 312 11.79 19.76 9.66
N ARG A 313 10.68 19.24 9.12
CA ARG A 313 10.34 19.36 7.70
C ARG A 313 8.86 19.61 7.54
N GLU A 314 8.52 20.55 6.67
CA GLU A 314 7.16 20.87 6.29
C GLU A 314 7.10 21.08 4.78
N ALA A 315 6.29 20.31 4.08
CA ALA A 315 5.98 20.57 2.68
C ALA A 315 4.50 20.91 2.54
N MET A 316 4.16 21.83 1.66
CA MET A 316 2.80 22.08 1.22
C MET A 316 2.78 22.06 -0.30
N ALA A 317 1.82 21.34 -0.87
CA ALA A 317 1.49 21.44 -2.28
C ALA A 317 0.08 21.97 -2.40
N GLN A 318 -0.08 23.05 -3.17
CA GLN A 318 -1.36 23.54 -3.62
C GLN A 318 -1.62 22.97 -5.02
N VAL A 319 -2.72 22.25 -5.19
CA VAL A 319 -3.17 21.79 -6.50
C VAL A 319 -3.84 22.97 -7.21
N ASN A 320 -3.28 23.38 -8.34
CA ASN A 320 -3.81 24.47 -9.16
C ASN A 320 -4.79 23.96 -10.23
N ASP A 321 -4.47 22.81 -10.85
CA ASP A 321 -5.31 22.13 -11.84
C ASP A 321 -5.12 20.61 -11.72
N GLU A 322 -6.18 19.86 -12.00
CA GLU A 322 -6.13 18.40 -12.04
C GLU A 322 -7.00 17.85 -13.18
N LYS A 323 -6.45 16.90 -13.95
CA LYS A 323 -7.13 16.30 -15.10
C LYS A 323 -7.05 14.79 -15.03
N PHE A 324 -8.22 14.15 -15.13
CA PHE A 324 -8.38 12.70 -15.03
C PHE A 324 -9.22 12.20 -16.18
N ASN A 325 -8.64 11.34 -17.00
CA ASN A 325 -9.35 10.59 -18.03
C ASN A 325 -9.10 9.10 -17.79
N LEU A 326 -9.62 8.61 -16.67
CA LEU A 326 -9.51 7.21 -16.28
C LEU A 326 -10.74 6.43 -16.72
N LYS A 327 -10.48 5.26 -17.29
CA LYS A 327 -11.48 4.27 -17.67
C LYS A 327 -11.25 3.01 -16.86
N THR A 328 -12.31 2.52 -16.22
CA THR A 328 -12.29 1.19 -15.60
C THR A 328 -12.36 0.14 -16.70
N VAL A 329 -11.34 -0.71 -16.78
CA VAL A 329 -11.37 -1.90 -17.62
C VAL A 329 -11.73 -3.08 -16.72
N LYS A 330 -12.93 -3.63 -16.94
CA LYS A 330 -13.39 -4.87 -16.32
C LYS A 330 -12.60 -6.02 -16.92
N SER A 331 -11.77 -6.70 -16.13
CA SER A 331 -11.10 -7.91 -16.61
C SER A 331 -12.10 -9.06 -16.57
N SER A 332 -12.54 -9.54 -17.74
CA SER A 332 -13.47 -10.68 -17.88
C SER A 332 -12.78 -12.04 -17.86
N LYS A 333 -11.46 -12.08 -17.69
CA LYS A 333 -10.68 -13.29 -17.42
C LYS A 333 -9.71 -12.99 -16.29
N ALA A 334 -9.39 -13.98 -15.48
CA ALA A 334 -8.46 -13.88 -14.37
C ALA A 334 -6.99 -13.64 -14.81
N ASP A 335 -6.75 -12.80 -15.81
CA ASP A 335 -5.42 -12.55 -16.40
C ASP A 335 -5.04 -11.05 -16.38
N GLN A 336 -5.86 -10.16 -15.80
CA GLN A 336 -5.49 -8.75 -15.58
C GLN A 336 -5.80 -8.36 -14.16
N TYR A 337 -4.82 -8.60 -13.31
CA TYR A 337 -4.96 -8.34 -11.90
C TYR A 337 -4.48 -6.92 -11.55
N MET A 338 -5.43 -6.05 -11.24
CA MET A 338 -5.23 -5.05 -10.19
C MET A 338 -5.84 -5.66 -8.93
N LEU A 339 -5.04 -5.72 -7.86
CA LEU A 339 -5.34 -6.20 -6.50
C LEU A 339 -5.08 -7.67 -6.11
N LEU A 340 -4.67 -8.59 -6.99
CA LEU A 340 -4.20 -9.91 -6.58
C LEU A 340 -3.20 -10.47 -7.60
N PRO A 341 -1.94 -10.83 -7.33
CA PRO A 341 -1.32 -11.82 -8.22
C PRO A 341 -2.20 -13.06 -8.25
N PRO A 342 -2.14 -13.87 -9.31
CA PRO A 342 -2.85 -15.14 -9.32
C PRO A 342 -2.53 -15.82 -8.01
N LEU A 343 -3.56 -16.12 -7.22
CA LEU A 343 -3.49 -17.15 -6.22
C LEU A 343 -2.94 -18.36 -6.96
N PHE A 344 -1.64 -18.58 -6.80
CA PHE A 344 -1.12 -19.91 -6.76
C PHE A 344 -1.77 -20.52 -5.52
N LEU A 345 -3.03 -20.90 -5.67
CA LEU A 345 -3.51 -22.14 -5.11
C LEU A 345 -2.33 -23.09 -5.35
N ARG A 346 -1.66 -23.50 -4.28
CA ARG A 346 -1.21 -24.89 -4.20
C ARG A 346 -2.35 -25.68 -4.83
N GLU A 347 -2.16 -26.27 -5.99
CA GLU A 347 -3.19 -27.11 -6.58
C GLU A 347 -3.64 -28.09 -5.50
N PRO A 348 -4.89 -28.04 -4.99
CA PRO A 348 -5.50 -29.29 -4.64
C PRO A 348 -5.77 -29.97 -5.98
N ALA A 349 -5.29 -31.20 -6.12
CA ALA A 349 -5.62 -32.03 -7.27
C ALA A 349 -7.15 -32.00 -7.50
N GLY A 350 -7.62 -31.60 -8.69
CA GLY A 350 -9.00 -31.86 -9.11
C GLY A 350 -9.70 -30.81 -9.99
N ILE A 351 -9.67 -31.07 -11.31
CA ILE A 351 -10.75 -31.01 -12.33
C ILE A 351 -11.51 -29.66 -12.62
N LEU A 352 -11.53 -29.34 -13.92
CA LEU A 352 -12.14 -28.19 -14.62
C LEU A 352 -13.59 -28.44 -15.13
N LEU A 353 -14.25 -27.33 -15.54
CA LEU A 353 -15.27 -27.12 -16.62
C LEU A 353 -16.67 -26.60 -16.16
N PRO A 354 -17.53 -26.04 -17.04
CA PRO A 354 -17.42 -24.83 -17.88
C PRO A 354 -18.61 -23.82 -17.67
N PHE A 355 -18.48 -22.58 -18.15
CA PHE A 355 -19.43 -21.45 -17.88
C PHE A 355 -20.50 -21.20 -18.97
N GLY A 356 -21.69 -20.72 -18.56
CA GLY A 356 -22.75 -20.20 -19.43
C GLY A 356 -23.49 -18.97 -18.87
N THR A 357 -23.55 -17.93 -19.71
CA THR A 357 -24.26 -16.62 -19.82
C THR A 357 -25.30 -16.08 -18.81
N ALA A 358 -25.29 -14.73 -18.66
CA ALA A 358 -26.04 -13.87 -17.74
C ALA A 358 -27.23 -13.09 -18.38
N ALA A 359 -28.09 -12.49 -17.53
CA ALA A 359 -29.06 -11.45 -17.88
C ALA A 359 -28.99 -10.22 -16.92
N VAL A 360 -29.38 -9.06 -17.46
CA VAL A 360 -29.10 -7.66 -17.04
C VAL A 360 -30.33 -6.99 -16.39
N LEU A 361 -30.16 -6.02 -15.49
CA LEU A 361 -31.12 -4.91 -15.27
C LEU A 361 -30.42 -3.60 -14.79
N HIS A 362 -30.91 -2.45 -15.31
CA HIS A 362 -30.41 -1.07 -15.14
C HIS A 362 -31.02 -0.32 -13.92
N PRO A 363 -30.42 0.79 -13.45
CA PRO A 363 -30.91 1.62 -12.34
C PRO A 363 -31.51 2.98 -12.76
N SER A 364 -32.20 3.65 -11.83
CA SER A 364 -32.58 5.08 -11.91
C SER A 364 -31.96 5.91 -10.77
N PRO A 365 -31.69 7.22 -10.98
CA PRO A 365 -30.85 8.05 -10.11
C PRO A 365 -31.65 8.96 -9.15
N VAL A 366 -31.02 9.46 -8.09
CA VAL A 366 -31.51 10.59 -7.27
C VAL A 366 -30.39 11.65 -7.10
N PRO A 367 -30.67 12.95 -7.25
CA PRO A 367 -29.68 14.04 -7.26
C PRO A 367 -29.59 14.83 -5.94
N GLY A 368 -28.43 15.48 -5.71
CA GLY A 368 -28.29 16.60 -4.77
C GLY A 368 -27.03 16.56 -3.90
N ILE A 369 -25.94 17.16 -4.37
CA ILE A 369 -24.72 17.46 -3.60
C ILE A 369 -24.67 18.97 -3.42
N ASN A 370 -24.61 19.44 -2.18
CA ASN A 370 -23.94 20.68 -1.77
C ASN A 370 -23.89 20.78 -0.25
N ALA A 371 -22.75 20.41 0.34
CA ALA A 371 -22.22 20.96 1.58
C ALA A 371 -20.78 20.45 1.74
N ALA A 372 -19.88 21.31 2.21
CA ALA A 372 -18.48 21.02 2.48
C ALA A 372 -18.31 19.73 3.30
N LEU A 373 -17.37 18.87 2.91
CA LEU A 373 -17.23 17.54 3.50
C LEU A 373 -15.94 17.39 4.33
N PRO A 374 -16.05 17.12 5.64
CA PRO A 374 -14.96 16.71 6.52
C PRO A 374 -14.80 15.18 6.43
N PHE A 375 -13.84 14.66 5.65
CA PHE A 375 -13.74 13.20 5.42
C PHE A 375 -12.41 12.54 5.85
N LEU A 376 -11.54 13.27 6.55
CA LEU A 376 -10.45 12.65 7.32
C LEU A 376 -10.83 12.39 8.78
N ASP A 377 -12.01 12.84 9.20
CA ASP A 377 -12.58 12.41 10.46
C ASP A 377 -13.25 11.04 10.28
N ASN A 378 -12.52 10.01 10.72
CA ASN A 378 -13.06 8.94 11.56
C ASN A 378 -13.79 7.77 10.89
N PHE A 379 -13.02 6.83 10.33
CA PHE A 379 -13.34 5.41 10.52
C PHE A 379 -12.88 4.98 11.92
N ILE A 380 -13.53 5.55 12.94
CA ILE A 380 -13.38 5.17 14.34
C ILE A 380 -14.39 4.06 14.60
N ILE A 381 -13.92 2.89 15.00
CA ILE A 381 -14.75 1.95 15.74
C ILE A 381 -14.77 2.53 17.15
N ASP A 382 -15.94 2.93 17.61
CA ASP A 382 -16.16 3.21 19.02
C ASP A 382 -17.50 2.64 19.46
N ALA A 383 -17.70 2.61 20.77
CA ALA A 383 -18.90 2.06 21.37
C ALA A 383 -20.18 2.88 21.06
N GLU A 384 -20.05 4.10 20.52
CA GLU A 384 -21.14 5.07 20.37
C GLU A 384 -21.60 5.25 18.90
N ASN A 385 -20.71 4.99 17.93
CA ASN A 385 -20.89 5.29 16.51
C ASN A 385 -21.39 4.11 15.66
N GLY A 386 -21.87 3.03 16.27
CA GLY A 386 -22.49 1.90 15.57
C GLY A 386 -21.56 0.71 15.32
N LEU A 387 -22.14 -0.40 14.87
CA LEU A 387 -21.44 -1.67 14.66
C LEU A 387 -20.87 -1.72 13.24
N TYR A 388 -19.58 -1.96 13.07
CA TYR A 388 -18.98 -2.15 11.75
C TYR A 388 -18.93 -3.63 11.43
N ALA A 389 -19.27 -4.00 10.19
CA ALA A 389 -19.28 -5.39 9.74
C ALA A 389 -18.74 -5.51 8.32
N GLN A 390 -18.07 -6.62 8.03
CA GLN A 390 -17.63 -6.97 6.69
C GLN A 390 -17.96 -8.42 6.37
N ARG A 391 -18.39 -8.70 5.15
CA ARG A 391 -18.66 -10.06 4.69
C ARG A 391 -17.34 -10.81 4.44
N VAL A 392 -17.33 -12.09 4.79
CA VAL A 392 -16.23 -13.02 4.56
C VAL A 392 -16.79 -14.34 4.04
N PHE A 393 -16.09 -14.97 3.10
CA PHE A 393 -16.45 -16.29 2.58
C PHE A 393 -15.43 -17.33 3.02
N LEU A 394 -15.90 -18.41 3.62
CA LEU A 394 -15.10 -19.58 3.98
C LEU A 394 -15.35 -20.68 2.94
N PRO A 395 -14.35 -21.03 2.10
CA PRO A 395 -14.53 -22.01 1.03
C PRO A 395 -14.69 -23.44 1.54
N GLU A 396 -14.22 -23.71 2.75
CA GLU A 396 -14.27 -25.02 3.39
C GLU A 396 -14.57 -24.86 4.89
N LYS A 397 -14.99 -25.97 5.51
CA LYS A 397 -15.17 -26.04 6.96
C LYS A 397 -13.84 -25.70 7.63
N THR A 398 -13.82 -24.61 8.39
CA THR A 398 -12.60 -23.99 8.90
C THR A 398 -12.61 -23.98 10.41
N SER A 399 -11.67 -24.70 11.03
CA SER A 399 -11.37 -24.50 12.45
C SER A 399 -10.54 -23.24 12.64
N ILE A 400 -11.03 -22.25 13.37
CA ILE A 400 -10.33 -20.97 13.56
C ILE A 400 -9.36 -21.09 14.74
N LYS A 401 -8.06 -20.95 14.47
CA LYS A 401 -7.01 -20.86 15.50
C LYS A 401 -6.91 -19.46 16.07
N LYS A 402 -6.92 -18.46 15.19
CA LYS A 402 -6.94 -17.03 15.52
C LYS A 402 -7.39 -16.21 14.33
N ILE A 403 -7.84 -14.99 14.60
CA ILE A 403 -8.07 -13.96 13.59
C ILE A 403 -7.03 -12.88 13.81
N LYS A 404 -6.31 -12.48 12.77
CA LYS A 404 -5.47 -11.28 12.80
C LYS A 404 -6.26 -10.11 12.26
N MET A 405 -6.22 -8.95 12.90
CA MET A 405 -6.78 -7.71 12.33
C MET A 405 -5.80 -6.56 12.52
N ARG A 406 -5.67 -5.70 11.51
CA ARG A 406 -4.71 -4.61 11.55
C ARG A 406 -5.37 -3.34 12.10
N LEU A 407 -4.99 -2.95 13.32
CA LEU A 407 -5.65 -1.91 14.11
C LEU A 407 -4.64 -0.86 14.59
N TYR A 408 -5.13 0.35 14.83
CA TYR A 408 -4.42 1.48 15.42
C TYR A 408 -5.21 2.02 16.61
N ARG A 409 -4.52 2.18 17.75
CA ARG A 409 -5.12 2.66 19.00
C ARG A 409 -5.13 4.19 19.02
N LEU A 410 -6.26 4.78 19.39
CA LEU A 410 -6.38 6.21 19.67
C LEU A 410 -6.01 6.51 21.13
N GLU A 411 -5.69 7.77 21.45
CA GLU A 411 -5.13 8.21 22.74
C GLU A 411 -5.97 7.83 23.99
N LYS A 412 -7.23 7.43 23.82
CA LYS A 412 -8.09 6.99 24.92
C LYS A 412 -7.78 5.52 25.31
N ASP A 413 -7.05 5.35 26.41
CA ASP A 413 -6.69 4.04 27.01
C ASP A 413 -7.84 3.35 27.77
N ILE A 414 -9.06 3.42 27.24
CA ILE A 414 -10.25 2.82 27.86
C ILE A 414 -10.91 1.80 26.93
N GLY A 415 -11.63 0.84 27.53
CA GLY A 415 -12.42 -0.13 26.80
C GLY A 415 -11.72 -1.43 26.41
N LYS A 416 -12.49 -2.29 25.74
CA LYS A 416 -12.08 -3.61 25.27
C LYS A 416 -12.55 -3.81 23.84
N ILE A 417 -11.85 -4.65 23.09
CA ILE A 417 -12.26 -5.09 21.76
C ILE A 417 -12.28 -6.62 21.68
N ARG A 418 -13.24 -7.13 20.91
CA ARG A 418 -13.30 -8.53 20.48
C ARG A 418 -13.71 -8.60 19.01
N ILE A 419 -13.45 -9.73 18.37
CA ILE A 419 -13.97 -10.03 17.04
C ILE A 419 -15.13 -11.01 17.19
N SER A 420 -16.26 -10.69 16.56
CA SER A 420 -17.41 -11.58 16.42
C SER A 420 -17.56 -11.98 14.96
N ILE A 421 -18.06 -13.20 14.73
CA ILE A 421 -18.52 -13.65 13.41
C ILE A 421 -19.97 -14.08 13.54
N ILE A 422 -20.84 -13.56 12.66
CA ILE A 422 -22.27 -13.90 12.57
C ILE A 422 -22.57 -14.47 11.18
N PRO A 423 -23.58 -15.35 11.04
CA PRO A 423 -23.95 -15.93 9.73
C PRO A 423 -24.71 -14.94 8.83
N SER A 424 -25.35 -13.93 9.41
CA SER A 424 -26.09 -12.87 8.70
C SER A 424 -26.16 -11.62 9.57
N LEU A 425 -26.28 -10.42 8.97
CA LEU A 425 -26.49 -9.16 9.70
C LEU A 425 -27.80 -9.14 10.49
N ASP A 426 -28.79 -9.93 10.06
CA ASP A 426 -30.05 -10.09 10.80
C ASP A 426 -29.90 -11.04 12.01
N SER A 427 -28.79 -11.79 12.08
CA SER A 427 -28.50 -12.67 13.22
C SER A 427 -28.01 -11.87 14.41
N ARG A 428 -28.67 -12.04 15.55
CA ARG A 428 -28.25 -11.43 16.82
C ARG A 428 -27.16 -12.22 17.53
N GLU A 429 -26.97 -13.48 17.17
CA GLU A 429 -26.04 -14.37 17.86
C GLU A 429 -24.78 -14.66 17.02
N PRO A 430 -23.58 -14.46 17.59
CA PRO A 430 -22.33 -14.83 16.94
C PRO A 430 -22.13 -16.34 16.96
N VAL A 431 -21.79 -16.89 15.79
CA VAL A 431 -21.32 -18.27 15.65
C VAL A 431 -19.89 -18.42 16.16
N PHE A 432 -19.10 -17.34 16.13
CA PHE A 432 -17.78 -17.27 16.72
C PHE A 432 -17.56 -15.94 17.43
N PHE A 433 -16.84 -15.96 18.54
CA PHE A 433 -16.30 -14.75 19.14
C PHE A 433 -14.93 -14.98 19.77
N SER A 434 -14.07 -13.97 19.66
CA SER A 434 -12.76 -13.97 20.29
C SER A 434 -12.86 -13.65 21.79
N SER A 435 -11.79 -13.95 22.51
CA SER A 435 -11.56 -13.39 23.84
C SER A 435 -11.52 -11.87 23.77
N GLU A 436 -12.00 -11.20 24.81
CA GLU A 436 -11.88 -9.74 24.93
C GLU A 436 -10.44 -9.34 25.20
N THR A 437 -9.96 -8.31 24.50
CA THR A 437 -8.63 -7.73 24.71
C THR A 437 -8.80 -6.30 25.21
N GLU A 438 -8.19 -5.96 26.34
CA GLU A 438 -8.18 -4.58 26.85
C GLU A 438 -7.33 -3.67 25.95
N ILE A 439 -7.88 -2.54 25.53
CA ILE A 439 -7.22 -1.62 24.58
C ILE A 439 -5.89 -1.09 25.15
N LYS A 440 -5.85 -0.78 26.45
CA LYS A 440 -4.62 -0.35 27.14
C LYS A 440 -3.50 -1.39 27.12
N LYS A 441 -3.83 -2.69 27.05
CA LYS A 441 -2.87 -3.80 27.02
C LYS A 441 -2.36 -4.09 25.62
N MET A 442 -2.96 -3.49 24.59
CA MET A 442 -2.47 -3.62 23.23
C MET A 442 -1.23 -2.75 23.08
N ASN A 443 -0.13 -3.36 22.64
CA ASN A 443 1.10 -2.66 22.35
C ASN A 443 1.00 -1.90 21.01
N CYS A 444 -0.04 -1.10 20.82
CA CYS A 444 -0.23 -0.29 19.63
C CYS A 444 0.65 0.96 19.75
N LEU A 445 1.88 0.89 19.26
CA LEU A 445 2.68 2.08 18.93
C LEU A 445 1.90 2.96 17.92
N ALA A 446 2.30 4.22 17.71
CA ALA A 446 1.64 5.25 16.91
C ALA A 446 1.39 4.92 15.39
N ARG A 447 0.91 3.72 15.05
CA ARG A 447 0.76 3.12 13.71
C ARG A 447 -0.13 1.88 13.74
N PHE A 448 -0.63 1.47 12.57
CA PHE A 448 -1.40 0.24 12.38
C PHE A 448 -0.58 -1.05 12.58
N MET A 449 -1.00 -1.94 13.48
CA MET A 449 -0.35 -3.23 13.77
C MET A 449 -1.31 -4.41 13.67
N TRP A 450 -0.77 -5.58 13.31
CA TRP A 450 -1.50 -6.84 13.38
C TRP A 450 -1.76 -7.22 14.83
N MET A 451 -3.02 -7.45 15.16
CA MET A 451 -3.46 -7.94 16.45
C MET A 451 -4.06 -9.33 16.32
N ASP A 452 -3.60 -10.24 17.18
CA ASP A 452 -4.11 -11.60 17.25
C ASP A 452 -5.35 -11.66 18.17
N PHE A 453 -6.44 -12.21 17.65
CA PHE A 453 -7.68 -12.49 18.35
C PHE A 453 -7.89 -13.99 18.43
N PHE A 454 -7.81 -14.54 19.63
CA PHE A 454 -7.96 -15.96 19.88
C PHE A 454 -9.41 -16.31 20.22
N PRO A 455 -9.92 -17.50 19.82
CA PRO A 455 -11.25 -17.97 20.19
C PRO A 455 -11.48 -17.85 21.71
N ALA A 456 -12.65 -17.37 22.13
CA ALA A 456 -13.02 -17.41 23.55
C ALA A 456 -13.25 -18.86 24.01
N LYS A 457 -12.99 -19.15 25.29
CA LYS A 457 -13.21 -20.50 25.88
C LYS A 457 -14.63 -21.05 25.68
N ASN A 458 -15.61 -20.15 25.58
CA ASN A 458 -17.04 -20.50 25.45
C ASN A 458 -17.59 -20.19 24.04
N SER A 459 -16.72 -19.94 23.05
CA SER A 459 -17.16 -19.71 21.68
C SER A 459 -17.72 -21.01 21.09
N ALA A 460 -19.03 -21.03 20.80
CA ALA A 460 -19.79 -22.20 20.40
C ALA A 460 -19.27 -22.87 19.10
N ALA A 461 -18.53 -22.15 18.26
CA ALA A 461 -17.86 -22.74 17.12
C ALA A 461 -16.42 -22.23 16.99
N ALA A 462 -15.45 -22.99 17.50
CA ALA A 462 -14.06 -22.92 17.01
C ALA A 462 -13.93 -23.52 15.59
N VAL A 463 -15.04 -23.99 15.01
CA VAL A 463 -15.13 -24.60 13.68
C VAL A 463 -16.36 -24.07 12.95
N LEU A 464 -16.15 -23.26 11.93
CA LEU A 464 -17.21 -22.75 11.06
C LEU A 464 -17.36 -23.67 9.84
N ASP A 465 -18.58 -23.89 9.38
CA ASP A 465 -18.82 -24.59 8.11
C ASP A 465 -18.42 -23.71 6.92
N ALA A 466 -18.37 -24.30 5.73
CA ALA A 466 -18.16 -23.52 4.50
C ALA A 466 -19.38 -22.61 4.27
N GLY A 467 -19.16 -21.35 3.90
CA GLY A 467 -20.25 -20.40 3.66
C GLY A 467 -19.86 -18.94 3.80
N GLU A 468 -20.87 -18.08 3.64
CA GLU A 468 -20.77 -16.64 3.87
C GLU A 468 -21.03 -16.30 5.33
N TYR A 469 -20.22 -15.41 5.88
CA TYR A 469 -20.34 -14.89 7.23
C TYR A 469 -20.04 -13.39 7.24
N TRP A 470 -20.29 -12.75 8.37
CA TRP A 470 -19.89 -11.37 8.65
C TRP A 470 -18.93 -11.33 9.82
N ILE A 471 -17.81 -10.66 9.66
CA ILE A 471 -16.84 -10.38 10.71
C ILE A 471 -17.09 -8.97 11.28
N LEU A 472 -17.03 -8.84 12.60
CA LEU A 472 -17.40 -7.63 13.33
C LEU A 472 -16.40 -7.35 14.45
N PRO A 473 -15.62 -6.26 14.38
CA PRO A 473 -14.93 -5.76 15.55
C PRO A 473 -15.94 -5.08 16.49
N VAL A 474 -16.06 -5.62 17.70
CA VAL A 474 -16.97 -5.11 18.74
C VAL A 474 -16.15 -4.45 19.83
N ILE A 475 -16.36 -3.15 20.03
CA ILE A 475 -15.73 -2.38 21.11
C ILE A 475 -16.74 -2.12 22.22
N SER A 476 -16.28 -2.25 23.47
CA SER A 476 -17.05 -1.95 24.67
C SER A 476 -16.27 -1.05 25.63
N GLY A 477 -16.96 -0.35 26.53
CA GLY A 477 -16.34 0.47 27.57
C GLY A 477 -15.70 1.78 27.09
N GLY A 478 -16.25 2.40 26.04
CA GLY A 478 -15.84 3.73 25.56
C GLY A 478 -14.53 3.78 24.77
N GLY A 479 -14.00 2.61 24.39
CA GLY A 479 -12.77 2.53 23.59
C GLY A 479 -12.96 3.07 22.18
N GLN A 480 -11.86 3.54 21.59
CA GLN A 480 -11.81 4.02 20.21
C GLN A 480 -10.59 3.44 19.49
N MET A 481 -10.79 2.87 18.30
CA MET A 481 -9.70 2.37 17.46
C MET A 481 -9.95 2.73 16.00
N HIS A 482 -8.88 2.94 15.25
CA HIS A 482 -8.91 2.91 13.79
C HIS A 482 -8.58 1.52 13.29
N TRP A 483 -9.23 1.07 12.22
CA TRP A 483 -8.78 -0.09 11.47
C TRP A 483 -7.99 0.34 10.23
N ALA A 484 -6.99 -0.46 9.87
CA ALA A 484 -6.38 -0.31 8.56
C ALA A 484 -7.40 -0.82 7.56
N PHE A 485 -7.80 0.04 6.63
CA PHE A 485 -8.65 -0.38 5.52
C PHE A 485 -7.81 -0.59 4.27
N THR A 486 -8.31 -1.44 3.40
CA THR A 486 -7.80 -1.49 2.03
C THR A 486 -8.84 -0.81 1.12
N PRO A 487 -8.47 0.26 0.38
CA PRO A 487 -9.41 0.95 -0.48
C PRO A 487 -9.89 0.04 -1.62
N GLY A 488 -11.22 0.03 -1.83
CA GLY A 488 -11.92 -0.88 -2.75
C GLY A 488 -12.42 -2.14 -2.04
N SER A 489 -13.64 -2.57 -2.33
CA SER A 489 -14.19 -3.84 -1.83
C SER A 489 -13.47 -5.00 -2.52
N TRP A 490 -12.76 -5.81 -1.74
CA TRP A 490 -12.11 -7.06 -2.15
C TRP A 490 -13.12 -8.18 -2.31
N TYR A 491 -14.32 -7.99 -1.75
CA TYR A 491 -15.36 -9.00 -1.70
C TYR A 491 -16.49 -8.74 -2.70
N TYR A 492 -17.06 -9.87 -3.08
CA TYR A 492 -18.00 -10.24 -4.14
C TYR A 492 -19.21 -9.32 -4.45
N LYS A 493 -19.70 -8.45 -3.55
CA LYS A 493 -20.86 -7.54 -3.80
C LYS A 493 -20.61 -6.10 -3.32
N LYS A 494 -21.54 -5.22 -3.72
CA LYS A 494 -21.51 -3.77 -3.43
C LYS A 494 -21.70 -3.46 -1.93
N ASP A 495 -22.22 -4.40 -1.15
CA ASP A 495 -22.63 -4.24 0.26
C ASP A 495 -21.70 -4.93 1.25
N ASP A 496 -20.45 -5.23 0.86
CA ASP A 496 -19.60 -6.17 1.58
C ASP A 496 -18.93 -5.62 2.83
N ALA A 497 -18.92 -4.29 2.99
CA ALA A 497 -18.58 -3.65 4.25
C ALA A 497 -19.71 -2.67 4.58
N CYS A 498 -20.18 -2.66 5.82
CA CYS A 498 -21.27 -1.80 6.25
C CYS A 498 -21.09 -1.31 7.68
N ARG A 499 -21.68 -0.15 7.95
CA ARG A 499 -21.90 0.37 9.30
C ARG A 499 -23.37 0.21 9.66
N LEU A 500 -23.61 -0.41 10.81
CA LEU A 500 -24.92 -0.53 11.45
C LEU A 500 -25.11 0.68 12.37
N SER A 501 -25.97 1.60 11.97
CA SER A 501 -26.36 2.70 12.85
C SER A 501 -27.30 2.18 13.95
N ALA A 502 -27.06 2.59 15.19
CA ALA A 502 -28.02 2.37 16.28
C ALA A 502 -29.33 3.17 16.09
N VAL A 503 -29.33 4.19 15.23
CA VAL A 503 -30.40 5.20 15.10
C VAL A 503 -31.24 5.00 13.83
N ARG A 504 -30.74 4.27 12.82
CA ARG A 504 -31.52 3.92 11.62
C ARG A 504 -31.29 2.46 11.22
N PRO A 505 -32.35 1.68 10.93
CA PRO A 505 -32.24 0.27 10.54
C PRO A 505 -31.73 0.04 9.11
N GLN A 506 -31.09 1.04 8.49
CA GLN A 506 -30.53 0.97 7.14
C GLN A 506 -29.00 0.89 7.21
N TYR A 507 -28.42 -0.02 6.43
CA TYR A 507 -26.98 -0.24 6.33
C TYR A 507 -26.31 0.91 5.56
N GLU A 508 -25.32 1.57 6.16
CA GLU A 508 -24.44 2.48 5.43
C GLU A 508 -23.29 1.66 4.82
N ILE A 509 -23.30 1.48 3.51
CA ILE A 509 -22.23 0.76 2.79
C ILE A 509 -20.93 1.53 2.93
N LEU A 510 -19.88 0.84 3.34
CA LEU A 510 -18.53 1.36 3.49
C LEU A 510 -17.70 1.02 2.25
N ASN A 511 -16.85 1.95 1.86
CA ASN A 511 -15.94 1.79 0.72
C ASN A 511 -14.55 1.27 1.13
N GLY A 512 -14.42 0.74 2.35
CA GLY A 512 -13.15 0.26 2.91
C GLY A 512 -13.35 -1.03 3.69
N ASP A 513 -12.64 -2.07 3.26
CA ASP A 513 -12.62 -3.38 3.92
C ASP A 513 -11.67 -3.38 5.10
N PHE A 514 -12.02 -4.09 6.18
CA PHE A 514 -11.08 -4.44 7.23
C PHE A 514 -9.89 -5.21 6.64
N HIS A 515 -8.70 -4.83 7.07
CA HIS A 515 -7.50 -5.63 6.80
C HIS A 515 -7.37 -6.72 7.88
N PHE A 516 -7.84 -7.94 7.58
CA PHE A 516 -7.83 -9.08 8.50
C PHE A 516 -7.33 -10.38 7.83
N GLN A 517 -6.99 -11.38 8.65
CA GLN A 517 -6.66 -12.75 8.23
C GLN A 517 -7.35 -13.74 9.17
N ILE A 518 -7.98 -14.78 8.63
CA ILE A 518 -8.47 -15.92 9.41
C ILE A 518 -7.42 -17.02 9.32
N ILE A 519 -6.83 -17.40 10.46
CA ILE A 519 -5.80 -18.42 10.54
C ILE A 519 -6.45 -19.75 10.99
N PRO A 520 -6.46 -20.79 10.13
CA PRO A 520 -7.02 -22.08 10.50
C PRO A 520 -6.17 -22.84 11.53
N ALA A 521 -6.79 -23.71 12.33
CA ALA A 521 -6.09 -24.69 13.15
C ALA A 521 -5.46 -25.76 12.25
N GLY A 522 -4.17 -26.08 12.48
CA GLY A 522 -3.43 -27.09 11.72
C GLY A 522 -2.58 -26.58 10.55
N LYS A 523 -2.68 -25.29 10.17
CA LYS A 523 -1.70 -24.63 9.27
C LYS A 523 -0.70 -23.83 10.12
N GLN A 524 0.60 -24.12 9.97
CA GLN A 524 1.69 -23.34 10.56
C GLN A 524 2.13 -22.25 9.60
#